data_AF-A0AAW1S0Z0-F1
#
_entry.id   AF-A0AAW1S0Z0-F1
#
_cell.length_a   1.000
_cell.length_b   1.000
_cell.length_c   1.000
_cell.angle_alpha   90.00
_cell.angle_beta   90.00
_cell.angle_gamma   90.00
#
_symmetry.space_group_name_H-M   'P 1'
#
loop_
_entity.id
_entity.type
_entity.pdbx_description
1 polymer ?
#
loop_
_entity_poly.entity_id
_entity_poly.type
_entity_poly.pdbx_seq_one_letter_code
_entity_poly.pdbx_strand_id
1 'polypeptide(L)'
;MTVPEDAQAAVAGIVEASNDTETLAAAIEAASFLDATPGENRQKLRAARTKLRKLKAEEVAKKALMASSADRSPHIKESYSAADFDALAEKYAALNWRIVSKPGGATVKPDDFYILYGYHMQATRGDNEGERPMWAEKGGLDFEGRARWDAWTERKGMKPPRAKMLFVQNYYEFPPKALYTDGR
;
A
#
# COMPACT_ATOMS: atom_id res chain seq x y z
N MET A 1 -36.39 17.93 -39.38
CA MET A 1 -36.27 18.31 -37.97
C MET A 1 -34.84 18.76 -37.75
N THR A 2 -34.64 20.07 -37.60
CA THR A 2 -33.34 20.66 -37.29
C THR A 2 -32.94 20.26 -35.86
N VAL A 3 -31.72 19.77 -35.70
CA VAL A 3 -31.16 19.50 -34.38
C VAL A 3 -30.98 20.86 -33.69
N PRO A 4 -31.38 21.04 -32.42
CA PRO A 4 -31.14 22.28 -31.70
C PRO A 4 -29.64 22.57 -31.68
N GLU A 5 -29.24 23.80 -32.02
CA GLU A 5 -27.84 24.26 -32.06
C GLU A 5 -27.13 24.00 -30.72
N ASP A 6 -27.87 24.13 -29.62
CA ASP A 6 -27.44 23.82 -28.25
C ASP A 6 -27.02 22.35 -28.05
N ALA A 7 -27.67 21.41 -28.74
CA ALA A 7 -27.35 19.99 -28.65
C ALA A 7 -26.05 19.64 -29.39
N GLN A 8 -25.75 20.35 -30.49
CA GLN A 8 -24.51 20.18 -31.23
C GLN A 8 -23.33 20.82 -30.48
N ALA A 9 -23.52 22.00 -29.89
CA ALA A 9 -22.53 22.66 -29.05
C ALA A 9 -22.15 21.82 -27.82
N ALA A 10 -23.14 21.23 -27.14
CA ALA A 10 -22.89 20.34 -26.00
C ALA A 10 -22.08 19.09 -26.38
N VAL A 11 -22.35 18.49 -27.54
CA VAL A 11 -21.59 17.36 -28.06
C VAL A 11 -20.16 17.77 -28.46
N ALA A 12 -19.98 18.96 -29.04
CA ALA A 12 -18.65 19.49 -29.38
C ALA A 12 -17.78 19.68 -28.14
N GLY A 13 -18.34 20.25 -27.06
CA GLY A 13 -17.62 20.41 -25.79
C GLY A 13 -17.18 19.08 -25.15
N ILE A 14 -17.97 18.02 -25.29
CA ILE A 14 -17.59 16.66 -24.87
C ILE A 14 -16.38 16.13 -25.67
N VAL A 15 -16.35 16.39 -26.98
CA VAL A 15 -15.27 15.94 -27.87
C VAL A 15 -13.98 16.70 -27.58
N GLU A 16 -14.07 18.00 -27.32
CA GLU A 16 -12.93 18.85 -26.97
C GLU A 16 -12.32 18.48 -25.62
N ALA A 17 -13.15 18.21 -24.61
CA ALA A 17 -12.72 17.79 -23.28
C ALA A 17 -12.21 16.34 -23.19
N SER A 18 -12.10 15.62 -24.31
CA SER A 18 -12.08 14.16 -24.30
C SER A 18 -10.84 13.48 -23.68
N ASN A 19 -9.79 14.24 -23.33
CA ASN A 19 -8.53 13.72 -22.79
C ASN A 19 -8.26 14.12 -21.34
N ASP A 20 -9.08 15.00 -20.75
CA ASP A 20 -8.91 15.45 -19.38
C ASP A 20 -10.14 15.07 -18.55
N THR A 21 -9.93 14.39 -17.42
CA THR A 21 -11.01 13.74 -16.66
C THR A 21 -11.92 14.74 -15.96
N GLU A 22 -11.39 15.91 -15.57
CA GLU A 22 -12.14 16.96 -14.91
C GLU A 22 -13.01 17.74 -15.89
N THR A 23 -12.44 18.20 -17.00
CA THR A 23 -13.17 18.89 -18.07
C THR A 23 -14.19 17.98 -18.75
N LEU A 24 -13.89 16.69 -18.94
CA LEU A 24 -14.84 15.72 -19.49
C LEU A 24 -16.02 15.49 -18.55
N ALA A 25 -15.78 15.45 -17.24
CA ALA A 25 -16.86 15.34 -16.25
C ALA A 25 -17.76 16.58 -16.27
N ALA A 26 -17.17 17.78 -16.31
CA ALA A 26 -17.92 19.04 -16.39
C ALA A 26 -18.76 19.14 -17.69
N ALA A 27 -18.18 18.74 -18.83
CA ALA A 27 -18.88 18.72 -20.12
C ALA A 27 -20.03 17.71 -20.15
N ILE A 28 -19.88 16.54 -19.51
CA ILE A 28 -20.93 15.53 -19.40
C ILE A 28 -22.10 16.03 -18.52
N GLU A 29 -21.81 16.72 -17.42
CA GLU A 29 -22.84 17.32 -16.56
C GLU A 29 -23.61 18.43 -17.28
N ALA A 30 -22.89 19.32 -17.97
CA ALA A 30 -23.50 20.38 -18.79
C ALA A 30 -24.38 19.80 -19.92
N ALA A 31 -24.03 18.62 -20.45
CA ALA A 31 -24.77 17.94 -21.52
C ALA A 31 -25.83 16.93 -21.02
N SER A 32 -26.10 16.86 -19.72
CA SER A 32 -27.05 15.90 -19.12
C SER A 32 -28.47 15.98 -19.69
N PHE A 33 -28.89 17.17 -20.16
CA PHE A 33 -30.18 17.38 -20.83
C PHE A 33 -30.37 16.50 -22.08
N LEU A 34 -29.29 16.04 -22.71
CA LEU A 34 -29.34 15.13 -23.88
C LEU A 34 -29.91 13.75 -23.56
N ASP A 35 -30.08 13.38 -22.28
CA ASP A 35 -30.71 12.11 -21.89
C ASP A 35 -32.20 12.05 -22.27
N ALA A 36 -32.87 13.21 -22.30
CA ALA A 36 -34.27 13.35 -22.67
C ALA A 36 -34.50 13.39 -24.19
N THR A 37 -33.45 13.60 -24.99
CA THR A 37 -33.54 13.66 -26.46
C THR A 37 -33.20 12.31 -27.10
N PRO A 38 -34.15 11.61 -27.74
CA PRO A 38 -33.84 10.39 -28.49
C PRO A 38 -32.95 10.71 -29.70
N GLY A 39 -31.94 9.86 -29.96
CA GLY A 39 -31.11 9.96 -31.15
C GLY A 39 -29.61 9.90 -30.89
N GLU A 40 -28.83 10.34 -31.87
CA GLU A 40 -27.38 10.22 -31.92
C GLU A 40 -26.68 10.99 -30.79
N ASN A 41 -27.20 12.16 -30.40
CA ASN A 41 -26.61 12.98 -29.33
C ASN A 41 -26.63 12.27 -27.96
N ARG A 42 -27.70 11.52 -27.67
CA ARG A 42 -27.79 10.67 -26.46
C ARG A 42 -26.77 9.54 -26.50
N GLN A 43 -26.55 8.94 -27.67
CA GLN A 43 -25.51 7.91 -27.83
C GLN A 43 -24.12 8.50 -27.58
N LYS A 44 -23.85 9.72 -28.07
CA LYS A 44 -22.58 10.44 -27.82
C LYS A 44 -22.38 10.76 -26.33
N LEU A 45 -23.41 11.21 -25.61
CA LEU A 45 -23.35 11.40 -24.15
C LEU A 45 -23.06 10.09 -23.40
N ARG A 46 -23.71 8.99 -23.78
CA ARG A 46 -23.46 7.66 -23.18
C ARG A 46 -22.04 7.14 -23.45
N ALA A 47 -21.55 7.34 -24.67
CA ALA A 47 -20.17 7.00 -25.04
C ALA A 47 -19.17 7.82 -24.21
N ALA A 48 -19.45 9.12 -24.01
CA ALA A 48 -18.64 10.01 -23.17
C ALA A 48 -18.61 9.56 -21.70
N ARG A 49 -19.76 9.23 -21.10
CA ARG A 49 -19.84 8.66 -19.74
C ARG A 49 -19.04 7.37 -19.61
N THR A 50 -19.11 6.51 -20.62
CA THR A 50 -18.33 5.26 -20.66
C THR A 50 -16.83 5.54 -20.74
N LYS A 51 -16.41 6.50 -21.57
CA LYS A 51 -15.02 6.96 -21.68
C LYS A 51 -14.53 7.54 -20.36
N LEU A 52 -15.31 8.42 -19.70
CA LEU A 52 -14.98 8.98 -18.39
C LEU A 52 -14.79 7.88 -17.34
N ARG A 53 -15.68 6.89 -17.29
CA ARG A 53 -15.56 5.75 -16.38
C ARG A 53 -14.28 4.95 -16.64
N LYS A 54 -13.93 4.73 -17.91
CA LYS A 54 -12.69 4.03 -18.30
C LYS A 54 -11.45 4.83 -17.91
N LEU A 55 -11.41 6.13 -18.21
CA LEU A 55 -10.29 7.01 -17.85
C LEU A 55 -10.10 7.08 -16.32
N LYS A 56 -11.18 7.26 -15.55
CA LYS A 56 -11.12 7.22 -14.08
C LYS A 56 -10.65 5.86 -13.55
N ALA A 57 -11.08 4.76 -14.16
CA ALA A 57 -10.60 3.42 -13.80
C ALA A 57 -9.11 3.25 -14.12
N GLU A 58 -8.63 3.76 -15.26
CA GLU A 58 -7.21 3.76 -15.63
C GLU A 58 -6.37 4.66 -14.73
N GLU A 59 -6.86 5.83 -14.31
CA GLU A 59 -6.21 6.70 -13.33
C GLU A 59 -6.11 6.04 -11.96
N VAL A 60 -7.19 5.40 -11.49
CA VAL A 60 -7.17 4.61 -10.24
C VAL A 60 -6.17 3.47 -10.35
N ALA A 61 -6.14 2.75 -11.47
CA ALA A 61 -5.18 1.68 -11.72
C ALA A 61 -3.73 2.20 -11.75
N LYS A 62 -3.46 3.30 -12.46
CA LYS A 62 -2.15 3.96 -12.50
C LYS A 62 -1.72 4.45 -11.12
N LYS A 63 -2.62 5.07 -10.35
CA LYS A 63 -2.35 5.53 -8.99
C LYS A 63 -2.04 4.36 -8.05
N ALA A 64 -2.77 3.26 -8.17
CA ALA A 64 -2.47 2.03 -7.42
C ALA A 64 -1.11 1.43 -7.81
N LEU A 65 -0.77 1.44 -9.11
CA LEU A 65 0.51 0.94 -9.61
C LEU A 65 1.68 1.82 -9.14
N MET A 66 1.54 3.14 -9.22
CA MET A 66 2.51 4.10 -8.68
C MET A 66 2.65 3.99 -7.17
N ALA A 67 1.56 3.81 -6.42
CA ALA A 67 1.62 3.57 -4.98
C ALA A 67 2.38 2.28 -4.65
N SER A 68 2.12 1.19 -5.40
CA SER A 68 2.85 -0.08 -5.20
C SER A 68 4.34 0.02 -5.54
N SER A 69 4.71 0.84 -6.54
CA SER A 69 6.10 1.08 -6.90
C SER A 69 6.80 2.01 -5.91
N ALA A 70 6.10 2.99 -5.34
CA ALA A 70 6.65 3.91 -4.34
C ALA A 70 6.89 3.22 -2.99
N ASP A 71 6.10 2.19 -2.68
CA ASP A 71 6.30 1.35 -1.50
C ASP A 71 7.38 0.26 -1.71
N ARG A 72 7.82 0.03 -2.95
CA ARG A 72 8.81 -1.01 -3.25
C ARG A 72 10.19 -0.56 -2.79
N SER A 73 10.87 -1.38 -1.98
CA SER A 73 12.20 -1.07 -1.45
C SER A 73 13.23 -0.87 -2.58
N PRO A 74 14.11 0.14 -2.48
CA PRO A 74 15.22 0.32 -3.42
C PRO A 74 16.29 -0.76 -3.27
N HIS A 75 16.29 -1.52 -2.17
CA HIS A 75 17.31 -2.52 -1.84
C HIS A 75 16.95 -3.95 -2.27
N ILE A 76 15.90 -4.13 -3.08
CA ILE A 76 15.49 -5.45 -3.57
C ILE A 76 16.61 -6.08 -4.40
N LYS A 77 16.84 -7.37 -4.16
CA LYS A 77 17.85 -8.17 -4.86
C LYS A 77 17.16 -9.25 -5.70
N GLU A 78 17.82 -9.70 -6.76
CA GLU A 78 17.33 -10.82 -7.57
C GLU A 78 17.32 -12.14 -6.80
N SER A 79 18.21 -12.28 -5.81
CA SER A 79 18.29 -13.45 -4.94
C SER A 79 18.78 -13.08 -3.53
N TYR A 80 18.46 -13.94 -2.56
CA TYR A 80 18.75 -13.77 -1.14
C TYR A 80 19.48 -15.00 -0.60
N SER A 81 20.44 -14.79 0.29
CA SER A 81 21.22 -15.86 0.92
C SER A 81 21.08 -15.84 2.44
N ALA A 82 20.87 -17.00 3.04
CA ALA A 82 20.85 -17.13 4.51
C ALA A 82 22.20 -16.80 5.16
N ALA A 83 23.30 -16.73 4.40
CA ALA A 83 24.62 -16.32 4.89
C ALA A 83 24.66 -14.85 5.34
N ASP A 84 23.82 -13.98 4.75
CA ASP A 84 23.75 -12.56 5.11
C ASP A 84 23.04 -12.35 6.46
N PHE A 85 22.39 -13.38 7.00
CA PHE A 85 21.56 -13.29 8.20
C PHE A 85 22.31 -12.73 9.39
N ASP A 86 23.48 -13.29 9.73
CA ASP A 86 24.18 -12.94 10.97
C ASP A 86 24.62 -11.46 10.94
N ALA A 87 25.11 -10.97 9.78
CA ALA A 87 25.51 -9.58 9.60
C ALA A 87 24.33 -8.59 9.63
N LEU A 88 23.16 -8.98 9.12
CA LEU A 88 21.96 -8.14 9.09
C LEU A 88 21.19 -8.17 10.42
N ALA A 89 21.22 -9.28 11.13
CA ALA A 89 20.59 -9.46 12.45
C ALA A 89 21.18 -8.52 13.51
N GLU A 90 22.46 -8.18 13.41
CA GLU A 90 23.08 -7.19 14.30
C GLU A 90 22.63 -5.75 13.99
N LYS A 91 22.28 -5.46 12.73
CA LYS A 91 22.03 -4.10 12.25
C LYS A 91 20.56 -3.69 12.28
N TYR A 92 19.62 -4.62 12.01
CA TYR A 92 18.22 -4.25 11.78
C TYR A 92 17.60 -3.52 12.98
N ALA A 93 17.98 -3.88 14.22
CA ALA A 93 17.45 -3.25 15.41
C ALA A 93 17.90 -1.78 15.58
N ALA A 94 19.04 -1.41 14.99
CA ALA A 94 19.64 -0.08 15.07
C ALA A 94 19.22 0.84 13.90
N LEU A 95 18.42 0.36 12.95
CA LEU A 95 17.90 1.21 11.87
C LEU A 95 16.99 2.31 12.43
N ASN A 96 16.88 3.41 11.68
CA ASN A 96 16.09 4.57 12.08
C ASN A 96 14.58 4.35 11.88
N TRP A 97 13.99 3.43 12.64
CA TRP A 97 12.59 3.02 12.52
C TRP A 97 11.61 4.14 12.80
N ARG A 98 10.58 4.24 11.95
CA ARG A 98 9.51 5.21 12.10
C ARG A 98 8.57 4.80 13.22
N ILE A 99 8.51 5.61 14.27
CA ILE A 99 7.66 5.32 15.44
C ILE A 99 6.18 5.53 15.10
N VAL A 100 5.36 4.55 15.48
CA VAL A 100 3.91 4.55 15.32
C VAL A 100 3.25 4.81 16.67
N SER A 101 2.45 5.87 16.76
CA SER A 101 1.67 6.17 17.95
C SER A 101 0.46 5.24 18.08
N LYS A 102 0.22 4.75 19.28
CA LYS A 102 -0.94 3.93 19.67
C LYS A 102 -1.81 4.72 20.65
N PRO A 103 -3.08 4.33 20.84
CA PRO A 103 -3.96 4.95 21.83
C PRO A 103 -3.33 4.95 23.23
N GLY A 104 -3.64 5.97 24.02
CA GLY A 104 -3.06 6.14 25.35
C GLY A 104 -1.62 6.66 25.36
N GLY A 105 -1.13 7.23 24.24
CA GLY A 105 0.20 7.84 24.15
C GLY A 105 1.35 6.84 24.05
N ALA A 106 1.05 5.54 23.96
CA ALA A 106 2.05 4.51 23.72
C ALA A 106 2.65 4.63 22.32
N THR A 107 3.89 4.21 22.16
CA THR A 107 4.61 4.22 20.89
C THR A 107 5.21 2.85 20.61
N VAL A 108 5.18 2.45 19.33
CA VAL A 108 5.74 1.17 18.88
C VAL A 108 6.52 1.37 17.58
N LYS A 109 7.37 0.39 17.26
CA LYS A 109 7.98 0.30 15.92
C LYS A 109 6.94 -0.12 14.87
N PRO A 110 7.22 0.04 13.56
CA PRO A 110 6.30 -0.40 12.52
C PRO A 110 6.29 -1.93 12.41
N ASP A 111 5.27 -2.48 11.77
CA ASP A 111 5.08 -3.93 11.66
C ASP A 111 6.27 -4.64 10.98
N ASP A 112 6.93 -3.98 10.01
CA ASP A 112 8.14 -4.48 9.34
C ASP A 112 9.27 -4.83 10.32
N PHE A 113 9.45 -4.02 11.37
CA PHE A 113 10.42 -4.32 12.42
C PHE A 113 10.05 -5.61 13.16
N TYR A 114 8.78 -5.80 13.48
CA TYR A 114 8.32 -6.97 14.21
C TYR A 114 8.36 -8.23 13.34
N ILE A 115 8.09 -8.13 12.04
CA ILE A 115 8.27 -9.22 11.09
C ILE A 115 9.74 -9.70 11.10
N LEU A 116 10.70 -8.77 11.00
CA LEU A 116 12.13 -9.10 11.10
C LEU A 116 12.47 -9.71 12.46
N TYR A 117 11.95 -9.15 13.55
CA TYR A 117 12.13 -9.71 14.89
C TYR A 117 11.61 -11.15 14.97
N GLY A 118 10.41 -11.43 14.45
CA GLY A 118 9.82 -12.76 14.47
C GLY A 118 10.66 -13.79 13.74
N TYR A 119 11.16 -13.47 12.54
CA TYR A 119 12.08 -14.36 11.82
C TYR A 119 13.42 -14.52 12.53
N HIS A 120 13.97 -13.45 13.10
CA HIS A 120 15.22 -13.50 13.87
C HIS A 120 15.09 -14.42 15.09
N MET A 121 13.99 -14.32 15.83
CA MET A 121 13.71 -15.18 16.98
C MET A 121 13.48 -16.63 16.55
N GLN A 122 12.71 -16.88 15.49
CA GLN A 122 12.49 -18.23 14.97
C GLN A 122 13.78 -18.87 14.44
N ALA A 123 14.68 -18.08 13.84
CA ALA A 123 15.96 -18.56 13.33
C ALA A 123 16.97 -18.91 14.44
N THR A 124 16.89 -18.24 15.59
CA THR A 124 17.87 -18.37 16.68
C THR A 124 17.38 -19.21 17.84
N ARG A 125 16.09 -19.12 18.18
CA ARG A 125 15.46 -19.77 19.33
C ARG A 125 14.42 -20.83 18.96
N GLY A 126 13.99 -20.88 17.70
CA GLY A 126 12.91 -21.76 17.27
C GLY A 126 11.54 -21.24 17.73
N ASP A 127 10.62 -22.16 18.03
CA ASP A 127 9.22 -21.83 18.33
C ASP A 127 9.05 -21.02 19.61
N ASN A 128 8.09 -20.09 19.60
CA ASN A 128 7.70 -19.36 20.79
C ASN A 128 6.89 -20.26 21.74
N GLU A 129 7.38 -20.40 22.97
CA GLU A 129 6.73 -21.11 24.08
C GLU A 129 6.23 -20.17 25.18
N GLY A 130 6.57 -18.88 25.11
CA GLY A 130 6.18 -17.90 26.11
C GLY A 130 4.71 -17.52 26.04
N GLU A 131 4.19 -16.95 27.13
CA GLU A 131 2.85 -16.38 27.17
C GLU A 131 2.82 -14.99 26.52
N ARG A 132 1.66 -14.65 25.93
CA ARG A 132 1.47 -13.34 25.30
C ARG A 132 1.40 -12.26 26.39
N PRO A 133 2.30 -11.26 26.39
CA PRO A 133 2.32 -10.24 27.44
C PRO A 133 1.05 -9.38 27.37
N MET A 134 0.47 -9.06 28.54
CA MET A 134 -0.77 -8.29 28.62
C MET A 134 -0.54 -6.86 29.12
N TRP A 135 0.36 -6.69 30.10
CA TRP A 135 0.60 -5.45 30.83
C TRP A 135 2.08 -5.09 30.79
N ALA A 136 2.39 -3.80 30.60
CA ALA A 136 3.76 -3.32 30.67
C ALA A 136 4.20 -3.20 32.13
N GLU A 137 5.51 -3.31 32.37
CA GLU A 137 6.10 -3.26 33.72
C GLU A 137 5.77 -1.96 34.48
N LYS A 138 5.62 -0.85 33.75
CA LYS A 138 5.27 0.48 34.29
C LYS A 138 3.75 0.74 34.31
N GLY A 139 2.94 -0.28 34.09
CA GLY A 139 1.48 -0.18 33.93
C GLY A 139 1.05 0.14 32.49
N GLY A 140 -0.24 -0.07 32.19
CA GLY A 140 -0.81 0.09 30.85
C GLY A 140 -0.64 -1.14 29.95
N LEU A 141 -1.24 -1.09 28.75
CA LEU A 141 -1.19 -2.19 27.79
C LEU A 141 0.20 -2.30 27.14
N ASP A 142 0.77 -3.49 27.14
CA ASP A 142 2.08 -3.74 26.49
C ASP A 142 1.93 -3.95 24.97
N PHE A 143 1.86 -2.87 24.21
CA PHE A 143 1.75 -2.95 22.75
C PHE A 143 3.02 -3.51 22.08
N GLU A 144 4.21 -3.16 22.59
CA GLU A 144 5.47 -3.61 22.00
C GLU A 144 5.72 -5.09 22.27
N GLY A 145 5.56 -5.55 23.52
CA GLY A 145 5.71 -6.95 23.86
C GLY A 145 4.69 -7.82 23.14
N ARG A 146 3.44 -7.36 23.00
CA ARG A 146 2.42 -8.07 22.20
C ARG A 146 2.84 -8.19 20.74
N ALA A 147 3.29 -7.09 20.12
CA ALA A 147 3.69 -7.11 18.72
C ALA A 147 4.89 -8.04 18.47
N ARG A 148 5.88 -8.05 19.37
CA ARG A 148 7.02 -8.99 19.34
C ARG A 148 6.56 -10.44 19.48
N TRP A 149 5.69 -10.71 20.45
CA TRP A 149 5.17 -12.05 20.69
C TRP A 149 4.33 -12.53 19.52
N ASP A 150 3.43 -11.69 19.00
CA ASP A 150 2.54 -12.00 17.88
C ASP A 150 3.37 -12.34 16.62
N ALA A 151 4.36 -11.49 16.29
CA ALA A 151 5.19 -11.71 15.12
C ALA A 151 6.09 -12.96 15.23
N TRP A 152 6.57 -13.31 16.43
CA TRP A 152 7.32 -14.54 16.64
C TRP A 152 6.39 -15.77 16.57
N THR A 153 5.25 -15.74 17.25
CA THR A 153 4.28 -16.84 17.27
C THR A 153 3.70 -17.15 15.88
N GLU A 154 3.51 -16.14 15.02
CA GLU A 154 3.07 -16.34 13.64
C GLU A 154 4.03 -17.24 12.82
N ARG A 155 5.30 -17.35 13.24
CA ARG A 155 6.33 -18.14 12.56
C ARG A 155 6.55 -19.52 13.19
N LYS A 156 5.70 -19.92 14.13
CA LYS A 156 5.77 -21.23 14.80
C LYS A 156 5.74 -22.37 13.78
N GLY A 157 6.57 -23.39 13.99
CA GLY A 157 6.75 -24.54 13.09
C GLY A 157 7.70 -24.28 11.93
N MET A 158 8.25 -23.07 11.77
CA MET A 158 9.20 -22.76 10.71
C MET A 158 10.61 -23.22 11.06
N LYS A 159 11.27 -23.92 10.12
CA LYS A 159 12.66 -24.38 10.31
C LYS A 159 13.66 -23.21 10.30
N PRO A 160 14.73 -23.25 11.12
CA PRO A 160 15.70 -22.15 11.21
C PRO A 160 16.32 -21.68 9.88
N PRO A 161 16.73 -22.56 8.94
CA PRO A 161 17.30 -22.10 7.67
C PRO A 161 16.31 -21.30 6.82
N ARG A 162 15.03 -21.67 6.86
CA ARG A 162 13.96 -20.94 6.16
C ARG A 162 13.69 -19.59 6.82
N ALA A 163 13.72 -19.52 8.15
CA ALA A 163 13.58 -18.27 8.88
C ALA A 163 14.73 -17.29 8.58
N LYS A 164 15.99 -17.78 8.52
CA LYS A 164 17.15 -16.96 8.11
C LYS A 164 16.99 -16.39 6.70
N MET A 165 16.60 -17.22 5.73
CA MET A 165 16.39 -16.78 4.35
C MET A 165 15.27 -15.72 4.25
N LEU A 166 14.14 -15.95 4.92
CA LEU A 166 13.01 -15.01 4.91
C LEU A 166 13.33 -13.72 5.64
N PHE A 167 14.15 -13.76 6.71
CA PHE A 167 14.67 -12.57 7.36
C PHE A 167 15.46 -11.71 6.37
N VAL A 168 16.43 -12.30 5.67
CA VAL A 168 17.27 -11.59 4.70
C VAL A 168 16.42 -11.00 3.57
N GLN A 169 15.48 -11.77 3.05
CA GLN A 169 14.53 -11.28 2.06
C GLN A 169 13.73 -10.06 2.58
N ASN A 170 13.10 -10.18 3.75
CA ASN A 170 12.27 -9.11 4.30
C ASN A 170 13.10 -7.87 4.64
N TYR A 171 14.36 -8.03 5.06
CA TYR A 171 15.26 -6.90 5.35
C TYR A 171 15.45 -6.00 4.12
N TYR A 172 15.61 -6.62 2.96
CA TYR A 172 15.81 -5.92 1.69
C TYR A 172 14.50 -5.46 1.05
N GLU A 173 13.39 -6.16 1.28
CA GLU A 173 12.10 -5.88 0.64
C GLU A 173 11.21 -4.89 1.41
N PHE A 174 11.41 -4.70 2.72
CA PHE A 174 10.51 -3.84 3.50
C PHE A 174 10.54 -2.38 3.00
N PRO A 175 9.39 -1.69 3.02
CA PRO A 175 9.22 -0.42 2.34
C PRO A 175 10.04 0.70 3.02
N PRO A 176 10.59 1.66 2.26
CA PRO A 176 11.44 2.71 2.84
C PRO A 176 10.69 3.58 3.86
N LYS A 177 9.35 3.67 3.76
CA LYS A 177 8.48 4.39 4.71
C LYS A 177 8.51 3.83 6.14
N ALA A 178 8.99 2.60 6.32
CA ALA A 178 9.18 2.00 7.64
C ALA A 178 10.30 2.69 8.43
N LEU A 179 11.17 3.46 7.77
CA LEU A 179 12.25 4.22 8.40
C LEU A 179 11.99 5.73 8.27
N TYR A 180 12.49 6.52 9.22
CA TYR A 180 12.59 7.97 9.05
C TYR A 180 13.63 8.35 8.00
N THR A 181 14.69 7.54 7.89
CA THR A 181 15.75 7.69 6.89
C THR A 181 16.27 6.29 6.57
N ASP A 182 16.31 5.95 5.29
CA ASP A 182 16.78 4.64 4.85
C ASP A 182 18.32 4.62 4.82
N GLY A 183 18.91 3.99 5.84
CA GLY A 183 20.36 3.82 6.00
C GLY A 183 20.81 2.36 5.92
N ARG A 184 19.99 1.49 5.30
CA ARG A 184 20.33 0.09 5.04
C ARG A 184 21.42 -0.05 3.99
#